data_AF-A0A1W9UVW3-F1
#
_entry.id   AF-A0A1W9UVW3-F1
#
_cell.length_a   1.000
_cell.length_b   1.000
_cell.length_c   1.000
_cell.angle_alpha   90.00
_cell.angle_beta   90.00
_cell.angle_gamma   90.00
#
_symmetry.space_group_name_H-M   'P 1'
#
loop_
_entity.id
_entity.type
_entity.pdbx_description
1 polymer ?
#
loop_
_entity_poly.entity_id
_entity_poly.type
_entity_poly.pdbx_seq_one_letter_code
_entity_poly.pdbx_strand_id
1 'polypeptide(L)' 'MKKSLGAKPIVYPTPVFLVGSYDDKGIANMMNAA' A
#
# COMPACT_ATOMS: atom_id res chain seq x y z
N MET A 1 -28.19 -13.34 3.53
CA MET A 1 -27.65 -13.57 2.17
C MET A 1 -26.42 -12.68 1.97
N LYS A 2 -25.32 -13.20 1.42
CA LYS A 2 -24.13 -12.39 1.09
C LYS A 2 -24.42 -11.57 -0.17
N LYS A 3 -23.98 -10.31 -0.21
CA LYS A 3 -24.15 -9.40 -1.36
C LYS A 3 -22.84 -9.29 -2.13
N SER A 4 -22.91 -9.24 -3.46
CA SER A 4 -21.73 -8.96 -4.29
C SER A 4 -21.19 -7.56 -4.00
N LEU A 5 -19.88 -7.46 -3.81
CA LEU A 5 -19.16 -6.20 -3.61
C LEU A 5 -18.54 -5.67 -4.92
N GLY A 6 -18.69 -6.40 -6.03
CA GLY A 6 -17.98 -6.14 -7.28
C GLY A 6 -16.50 -6.53 -7.21
N ALA A 7 -15.74 -6.19 -8.25
CA ALA A 7 -14.30 -6.38 -8.28
C ALA A 7 -13.61 -5.32 -7.39
N LYS A 8 -13.38 -5.67 -6.13
CA LYS A 8 -12.66 -4.86 -5.15
C LYS A 8 -11.51 -5.69 -4.56
N PRO A 9 -10.36 -5.08 -4.22
CA PRO A 9 -9.37 -5.74 -3.38
C PRO A 9 -9.97 -5.94 -1.97
N ILE A 10 -10.29 -7.18 -1.63
CA ILE A 10 -11.04 -7.57 -0.41
C ILE A 10 -10.27 -8.55 0.50
N VAL A 11 -8.96 -8.69 0.29
CA VAL A 11 -8.12 -9.52 1.16
C VAL A 11 -7.71 -8.69 2.38
N TYR A 12 -7.99 -9.20 3.57
CA TYR A 12 -7.67 -8.54 4.83
C TYR A 12 -7.18 -9.56 5.87
N PRO A 13 -6.20 -9.21 6.74
CA PRO A 13 -5.42 -7.98 6.70
C PRO A 13 -4.35 -8.04 5.60
N THR A 14 -4.04 -6.89 4.98
CA THR A 14 -2.79 -6.71 4.24
C THR A 14 -1.76 -6.06 5.17
N PRO A 15 -0.47 -6.43 5.07
CA PRO A 15 0.56 -5.67 5.77
C PRO A 15 0.67 -4.28 5.16
N VAL A 16 1.04 -3.29 5.98
CA VAL A 16 1.41 -1.96 5.50
C VAL A 16 2.92 -1.86 5.58
N PHE A 17 3.58 -1.75 4.43
CA PHE A 17 5.02 -1.53 4.38
C PHE A 17 5.34 -0.04 4.28
N LEU A 18 6.44 0.36 4.90
CA LEU A 18 7.07 1.66 4.67
C LEU A 18 8.25 1.47 3.72
N VAL A 19 8.15 2.08 2.54
CA VAL A 19 9.20 2.03 1.53
C VAL A 19 10.02 3.31 1.63
N GLY A 20 11.28 3.16 2.07
CA GLY A 20 12.26 4.24 2.09
C GLY A 20 13.05 4.30 0.80
N SER A 21 13.38 5.51 0.34
CA SER A 21 14.25 5.74 -0.82
C SER A 21 15.01 7.06 -0.67
N TYR A 22 16.04 7.24 -1.49
CA TYR A 22 16.71 8.52 -1.70
C TYR A 22 16.60 8.90 -3.18
N ASP A 23 16.40 10.19 -3.46
CA ASP A 23 16.43 10.71 -4.83
C ASP A 23 17.87 10.92 -5.35
N ASP A 24 17.98 11.46 -6.57
CA ASP A 24 19.26 11.74 -7.23
C ASP A 24 20.10 12.80 -6.51
N LYS A 25 19.49 13.65 -5.69
CA LYS A 25 20.14 14.64 -4.83
C LYS A 25 20.42 14.11 -3.43
N GLY A 26 20.10 12.84 -3.16
CA GLY A 26 20.27 12.21 -1.86
C GLY A 26 19.21 12.65 -0.83
N ILE A 27 18.08 13.19 -1.27
CA ILE A 27 16.97 13.58 -0.37
C ILE A 27 16.17 12.33 -0.02
N ALA A 28 15.99 12.09 1.28
CA ALA A 28 15.22 10.96 1.78
C ALA A 28 13.72 11.13 1.50
N ASN A 29 13.07 10.03 1.11
CA ASN A 29 11.62 9.94 0.96
C ASN A 29 11.09 8.63 1.56
N MET A 30 9.85 8.63 2.03
CA MET A 30 9.17 7.46 2.58
C MET A 30 7.73 7.40 2.10
N MET A 31 7.29 6.22 1.64
CA MET A 31 5.94 5.96 1.15
C MET A 31 5.28 4.83 1.94
N ASN A 32 3.98 4.93 2.18
CA ASN A 32 3.15 3.79 2.61
C ASN A 32 2.73 2.92 1.41
N ALA A 33 2.98 1.62 1.49
CA ALA A 33 2.47 0.63 0.54
C ALA A 33 1.48 -0.28 1.25
N ALA A 34 0.18 -0.01 1.04
CA ALA A 34 -0.96 -0.66 1.67
C ALA A 34 -1.92 -1.26 0.64
#